data_AF-A0A139DNP5-F1
#
_entry.id   AF-A0A139DNP5-F1
#
_cell.length_a   1.000
_cell.length_b   1.000
_cell.length_c   1.000
_cell.angle_alpha   90.00
_cell.angle_beta   90.00
_cell.angle_gamma   90.00
#
_symmetry.space_group_name_H-M   'P 1'
#
loop_
_entity.id
_entity.type
_entity.pdbx_description
1 polymer ?
#
loop_
_entity_poly.entity_id
_entity_poly.type
_entity_poly.pdbx_seq_one_letter_code
_entity_poly.pdbx_strand_id
1 'polypeptide(L)'
;MKVTVEMDWNTDETTPREHEEALQESGVERALKMINEGYTQGELIDNIHMLDTDPEDGVEYRGWWTLSVERDPKPNTPPRSAGK
;
A
#
# COMPACT_ATOMS: atom_id res chain seq x y z
N MET A 1 11.92 -1.05 -13.74
CA MET A 1 10.84 -1.81 -13.09
C MET A 1 10.31 -0.95 -11.98
N LYS A 2 9.03 -0.57 -12.06
CA LYS A 2 8.37 0.27 -11.07
C LYS A 2 7.45 -0.62 -10.24
N VAL A 3 7.55 -0.49 -8.93
CA VAL A 3 6.69 -1.18 -7.97
C VAL A 3 5.86 -0.12 -7.27
N THR A 4 4.56 -0.31 -7.26
CA THR A 4 3.59 0.58 -6.62
C THR A 4 2.85 -0.23 -5.57
N VAL A 5 2.77 0.29 -4.36
CA VAL A 5 1.89 -0.22 -3.30
C VAL A 5 0.77 0.78 -3.15
N GLU A 6 -0.44 0.35 -3.47
CA GLU A 6 -1.66 1.13 -3.32
C GLU A 6 -2.32 0.71 -2.01
N MET A 7 -2.72 1.68 -1.20
CA MET A 7 -3.37 1.46 0.08
C MET A 7 -4.66 2.28 0.10
N ASP A 8 -5.75 1.62 0.46
CA ASP A 8 -7.08 2.19 0.56
C ASP A 8 -7.61 1.90 1.96
N TRP A 9 -7.54 2.91 2.83
CA TRP A 9 -8.15 2.85 4.16
C TRP A 9 -9.60 3.31 4.06
N ASN A 10 -10.50 2.65 4.78
CA ASN A 10 -11.90 3.05 4.89
C ASN A 10 -12.04 4.24 5.87
N THR A 11 -11.49 5.38 5.46
CA THR A 11 -11.56 6.67 6.14
C THR A 11 -12.57 7.59 5.46
N ASP A 12 -13.06 8.59 6.19
CA ASP A 12 -13.93 9.64 5.68
C ASP A 12 -13.37 11.04 5.99
N GLU A 13 -14.06 12.09 5.53
CA GLU A 13 -13.67 13.50 5.69
C GLU A 13 -13.57 13.99 7.15
N THR A 14 -14.07 13.20 8.10
CA THR A 14 -14.01 13.48 9.54
C THR A 14 -12.83 12.79 10.22
N THR A 15 -12.08 11.96 9.49
CA THR A 15 -10.87 11.31 10.01
C THR A 15 -9.83 12.36 10.39
N PRO A 16 -9.33 12.36 11.63
CA PRO A 16 -8.27 13.27 12.02
C PRO A 16 -7.01 13.03 11.19
N ARG A 17 -6.34 14.12 10.79
CA ARG A 17 -5.12 14.03 9.97
C ARG A 17 -4.03 13.21 10.65
N GLU A 18 -3.91 13.34 11.96
CA GLU A 18 -2.98 12.55 12.77
C GLU A 18 -3.23 11.04 12.58
N HIS A 19 -4.49 10.63 12.49
CA HIS A 19 -4.84 9.24 12.24
C HIS A 19 -4.46 8.82 10.83
N GLU A 20 -4.72 9.65 9.82
CA GLU A 20 -4.32 9.35 8.43
C GLU A 20 -2.80 9.15 8.30
N GLU A 21 -2.00 9.98 8.97
CA GLU A 21 -0.54 9.85 8.99
C GLU A 21 -0.10 8.54 9.66
N ALA A 22 -0.68 8.18 10.80
CA ALA A 22 -0.39 6.90 11.46
C ALA A 22 -0.84 5.68 10.64
N LEU A 23 -2.01 5.74 9.99
CA LEU A 23 -2.51 4.68 9.09
C LEU A 23 -1.58 4.48 7.88
N GLN A 24 -1.00 5.56 7.36
CA GLN A 24 -0.04 5.47 6.27
C GLN A 24 1.22 4.74 6.72
N GLU A 25 1.78 5.08 7.88
CA GLU A 25 2.97 4.43 8.42
C GLU A 25 2.71 2.95 8.72
N SER A 26 1.68 2.64 9.50
CA SER A 26 1.36 1.26 9.91
C SER A 26 0.96 0.38 8.72
N GLY A 27 0.22 0.94 7.77
CA GLY A 27 -0.20 0.21 6.59
C GLY A 27 0.96 -0.10 5.64
N VAL A 28 1.95 0.79 5.51
CA VAL A 28 3.18 0.50 4.74
C VAL A 28 3.97 -0.63 5.40
N GLU A 29 4.18 -0.58 6.71
CA GLU A 29 4.89 -1.64 7.44
C GLU A 29 4.19 -3.00 7.28
N ARG A 30 2.86 -3.01 7.40
CA ARG A 30 2.04 -4.21 7.21
C ARG A 30 2.14 -4.75 5.78
N ALA A 31 2.00 -3.89 4.78
CA ALA A 31 2.12 -4.27 3.37
C ALA A 31 3.51 -4.85 3.08
N LEU A 32 4.58 -4.20 3.53
CA LEU A 32 5.95 -4.69 3.34
C LEU A 32 6.19 -6.06 3.98
N LYS A 33 5.66 -6.30 5.18
CA LYS A 33 5.71 -7.61 5.82
C LYS A 33 5.02 -8.67 4.96
N MET A 34 3.80 -8.40 4.50
CA MET A 34 3.04 -9.34 3.68
C MET A 34 3.68 -9.57 2.30
N ILE A 35 4.31 -8.54 1.70
CA ILE A 35 5.11 -8.68 0.47
C ILE A 35 6.27 -9.66 0.69
N ASN A 36 6.99 -9.55 1.81
CA ASN A 36 8.08 -10.47 2.15
C ASN A 36 7.59 -11.91 2.40
N GLU A 37 6.34 -12.08 2.82
CA GLU A 37 5.68 -13.37 2.95
C GLU A 37 5.14 -13.93 1.62
N GLY A 38 5.22 -13.15 0.52
CA GLY A 38 4.83 -13.56 -0.83
C GLY A 38 3.43 -13.14 -1.25
N TYR A 39 2.74 -12.33 -0.45
CA TYR A 39 1.43 -11.78 -0.81
C TYR A 39 1.57 -10.58 -1.77
N THR A 40 0.58 -10.40 -2.63
CA THR A 40 0.48 -9.26 -3.54
C THR A 40 -0.67 -8.31 -3.18
N GLN A 41 -1.49 -8.67 -2.19
CA GLN A 41 -2.59 -7.87 -1.67
C GLN A 41 -3.03 -8.41 -0.33
N GLY A 42 -3.73 -7.61 0.46
CA GLY A 42 -4.28 -8.07 1.74
C GLY A 42 -5.03 -7.00 2.52
N GLU A 43 -5.63 -7.44 3.62
CA GLU A 43 -6.35 -6.57 4.55
C GLU A 43 -5.37 -5.80 5.43
N LEU A 44 -5.71 -4.53 5.67
CA LEU A 44 -5.10 -3.66 6.66
C LEU A 44 -6.09 -3.49 7.82
N ILE A 45 -5.62 -3.62 9.05
CA ILE A 45 -6.40 -3.36 10.26
C ILE A 45 -5.47 -2.65 11.22
N ASP A 46 -5.94 -1.55 11.79
CA ASP A 46 -5.22 -0.82 12.84
C ASP A 46 -6.19 -0.21 13.86
N ASN A 47 -5.73 0.04 15.07
CA ASN A 47 -6.48 0.70 16.12
C ASN A 47 -5.66 1.87 16.65
N ILE A 48 -6.14 3.08 16.40
CA ILE A 48 -5.42 4.31 16.69
C ILE A 48 -6.04 4.98 17.92
N HIS A 49 -5.18 5.33 18.87
CA HIS A 49 -5.53 6.08 20.07
C HIS A 49 -4.42 7.11 20.29
N MET A 50 -4.54 8.26 19.64
CA MET A 50 -3.50 9.31 19.63
C MET A 50 -4.00 10.67 20.10
N LEU A 51 -5.30 10.94 19.98
CA LEU A 51 -5.89 12.21 20.38
C LEU A 51 -6.64 12.06 21.69
N ASP A 52 -6.66 13.12 22.51
CA ASP A 52 -7.44 13.16 23.75
C ASP A 52 -8.96 13.03 23.51
N THR A 53 -9.40 13.21 22.26
CA THR A 53 -10.78 13.07 21.81
C THR A 53 -11.15 11.66 21.38
N ASP A 54 -10.17 10.76 21.30
CA ASP A 54 -10.42 9.39 20.88
C ASP A 54 -11.23 8.62 21.94
N PRO A 55 -12.02 7.60 21.54
CA PRO A 55 -12.63 6.68 22.48
C PRO A 55 -11.57 6.00 23.36
N GLU A 56 -11.95 5.54 24.56
CA GLU A 56 -11.02 4.80 25.45
C GLU A 56 -10.40 3.57 24.77
N ASP A 57 -11.17 2.92 23.89
CA ASP A 57 -10.75 1.74 23.10
C ASP A 57 -10.06 2.12 21.77
N GLY A 58 -9.81 3.40 21.52
CA GLY A 58 -9.31 3.93 20.24
C GLY A 58 -10.33 3.86 19.11
N VAL A 59 -9.87 4.16 17.90
CA VAL A 59 -10.65 4.08 16.66
C VAL A 59 -10.08 2.97 15.78
N GLU A 60 -10.90 1.93 15.52
CA GLU A 60 -10.53 0.85 14.61
C GLU A 60 -10.69 1.30 13.15
N TYR A 61 -9.63 1.17 12.38
CA TYR A 61 -9.60 1.39 10.95
C TYR A 61 -9.35 0.07 10.22
N ARG A 62 -9.97 -0.05 9.05
CA ARG A 62 -9.77 -1.17 8.14
C ARG A 62 -9.49 -0.66 6.76
N GLY A 63 -8.76 -1.44 5.98
CA GLY A 63 -8.41 -1.07 4.63
C GLY A 63 -7.95 -2.27 3.82
N TRP A 64 -7.54 -2.00 2.61
CA TRP A 64 -6.99 -2.97 1.69
C TRP A 64 -5.74 -2.42 1.02
N TRP A 65 -4.75 -3.26 0.81
CA TRP A 65 -3.56 -2.89 0.05
C TRP A 65 -3.36 -3.83 -1.14
N THR A 66 -2.75 -3.32 -2.21
CA THR A 66 -2.43 -4.07 -3.43
C THR A 66 -1.04 -3.70 -3.97
N LEU A 67 -0.32 -4.69 -4.50
CA LEU A 67 0.97 -4.57 -5.16
C LEU A 67 0.82 -4.58 -6.68
N SER A 68 1.28 -3.52 -7.32
CA SER A 68 1.34 -3.40 -8.78
C SER A 68 2.80 -3.33 -9.25
N VAL A 69 3.17 -4.17 -10.23
CA VAL A 69 4.52 -4.23 -10.79
C VAL A 69 4.49 -3.89 -12.28
N GLU A 70 4.98 -2.71 -12.62
CA GLU A 70 5.14 -2.26 -14.00
C GLU A 70 6.57 -2.57 -14.48
N ARG A 71 6.68 -3.44 -15.49
CA ARG A 71 7.97 -3.71 -16.16
C ARG A 71 8.15 -2.73 -17.30
N ASP A 72 9.33 -2.10 -17.39
CA ASP A 72 9.66 -1.29 -18.56
C ASP A 72 9.56 -2.16 -19.82
N PRO A 73 9.00 -1.61 -20.92
CA PRO A 73 9.00 -2.33 -22.18
C PRO A 73 10.45 -2.63 -22.58
N LYS A 74 10.77 -3.91 -22.84
CA LYS A 74 12.05 -4.28 -23.45
C LYS A 74 12.18 -3.53 -24.78
N PRO A 75 13.34 -2.93 -25.11
CA PRO A 75 13.55 -2.39 -26.44
C PRO A 75 13.39 -3.53 -27.46
N ASN A 76 12.39 -3.41 -28.35
CA ASN A 76 12.22 -4.29 -29.49
C ASN A 76 13.50 -4.21 -30.31
N THR A 77 14.38 -5.20 -30.18
CA THR A 77 15.53 -5.35 -31.08
C THR A 77 15.00 -6.07 -32.32
N PRO A 78 14.85 -5.41 -33.48
CA PRO A 78 14.48 -6.12 -34.69
C PRO A 78 15.54 -7.18 -35.01
N PRO A 79 15.16 -8.35 -35.55
CA PRO A 79 16.13 -9.35 -35.97
C PRO A 79 17.08 -8.71 -36.98
N ARG A 80 18.38 -8.77 -36.68
CA ARG A 80 19.44 -8.30 -37.58
C ARG A 80 19.34 -9.12 -38.85
N SER A 81 18.88 -8.50 -39.94
CA SER A 81 18.83 -9.08 -41.27
C SER A 81 20.23 -9.63 -41.59
N ALA A 82 20.39 -10.96 -41.57
CA ALA A 82 21.58 -11.60 -42.08
C ALA A 82 21.58 -11.38 -43.59
N GLY A 83 22.51 -10.55 -44.06
CA GLY A 83 22.68 -10.25 -45.47
C GLY A 83 22.97 -11.51 -46.28
N LYS A 84 22.50 -11.48 -47.53
CA LYS A 84 23.11 -12.15 -48.67
C LYS A 84 23.09 -11.20 -49.86
#